data_AF-A0A357AQL3-F1
#
_entry.id   AF-A0A357AQL3-F1
#
_cell.length_a   1.000
_cell.length_b   1.000
_cell.length_c   1.000
_cell.angle_alpha   90.00
_cell.angle_beta   90.00
_cell.angle_gamma   90.00
#
_symmetry.space_group_name_H-M   'P 1'
#
loop_
_entity.id
_entity.type
_entity.pdbx_description
1 polymer ?
#
loop_
_entity_poly.entity_id
_entity_poly.type
_entity_poly.pdbx_seq_one_letter_code
_entity_poly.pdbx_strand_id
1 'polypeptide(L)'
;MEYFEVLDERVREQFRLDTNCSRECEETYAVCINESKNVEGSRRVEGLSDFFKAIIYKDYAYIMADKQILEWTREKYQKYKMEWFCKFENLRALDKKLFEYNHRIFDTHIYYLPDPDATEFEFDLEGITDEDNSLEVILMDESAINKLVKSEGFDRNSFIHALPGSKTQPDVIAAALKYNGKIVAIAGASKDSEDFRQIGVDVLPDFQGAGLGVYLVTMLKNQIIENGQIPYYGTSESHSISRLLAVRSGFVPAWCEVFSKEI
;
A
#
# COMPACT_ATOMS: atom_id res chain seq x y z
N MET A 1 -17.40 -1.01 -14.83
CA MET A 1 -17.46 0.44 -15.09
C MET A 1 -17.80 1.19 -13.82
N GLU A 2 -18.90 0.86 -13.12
CA GLU A 2 -19.30 1.50 -11.85
C GLU A 2 -18.19 1.57 -10.77
N TYR A 3 -17.42 0.50 -10.56
CA TYR A 3 -16.30 0.50 -9.60
C TYR A 3 -15.28 1.64 -9.85
N PHE A 4 -14.85 1.79 -11.10
CA PHE A 4 -13.84 2.78 -11.49
C PHE A 4 -14.39 4.21 -11.56
N GLU A 5 -15.70 4.36 -11.79
CA GLU A 5 -16.38 5.65 -11.79
C GLU A 5 -16.35 6.33 -10.41
N VAL A 6 -16.38 5.53 -9.33
CA VAL A 6 -16.38 6.03 -7.94
C VAL A 6 -15.04 5.87 -7.22
N LEU A 7 -14.05 5.23 -7.85
CA LEU A 7 -12.76 4.93 -7.21
C LEU A 7 -12.05 6.20 -6.72
N ASP A 8 -12.01 7.26 -7.53
CA ASP A 8 -11.34 8.50 -7.15
C ASP A 8 -11.94 9.13 -5.89
N GLU A 9 -13.28 9.19 -5.80
CA GLU A 9 -13.96 9.78 -4.65
C GLU A 9 -13.71 8.95 -3.39
N ARG A 10 -13.81 7.62 -3.46
CA ARG A 10 -13.55 6.74 -2.30
C ARG A 10 -12.10 6.84 -1.82
N VAL A 11 -11.15 6.98 -2.73
CA VAL A 11 -9.73 7.20 -2.39
C VAL A 11 -9.57 8.54 -1.66
N ARG A 12 -10.18 9.61 -2.16
CA ARG A 12 -10.16 10.93 -1.51
C ARG A 12 -10.86 10.90 -0.15
N GLU A 13 -11.97 10.19 -0.01
CA GLU A 13 -12.65 9.95 1.27
C GLU A 13 -11.70 9.34 2.30
N GLN A 14 -10.95 8.31 1.92
CA GLN A 14 -9.97 7.71 2.81
C GLN A 14 -8.82 8.68 3.13
N PHE A 15 -8.27 9.41 2.16
CA PHE A 15 -7.18 10.36 2.41
C PHE A 15 -7.61 11.52 3.30
N ARG A 16 -8.85 11.98 3.15
CA ARG A 16 -9.47 12.94 4.06
C ARG A 16 -9.53 12.40 5.48
N LEU A 17 -9.96 11.15 5.65
CA LEU A 17 -10.01 10.48 6.94
C LEU A 17 -8.62 10.29 7.55
N ASP A 18 -7.63 9.91 6.74
CA ASP A 18 -6.24 9.64 7.17
C ASP A 18 -5.49 10.88 7.66
N THR A 19 -5.99 12.07 7.34
CA THR A 19 -5.32 13.37 7.55
C THR A 19 -6.25 14.41 8.17
N ASN A 20 -7.41 13.98 8.67
CA ASN A 20 -8.43 14.83 9.29
C ASN A 20 -8.86 16.03 8.43
N CYS A 21 -8.83 15.86 7.11
CA CYS A 21 -9.29 16.86 6.17
C CYS A 21 -10.80 16.77 6.02
N SER A 22 -11.51 17.89 6.21
CA SER A 22 -12.93 17.94 5.87
C SER A 22 -13.11 17.99 4.35
N ARG A 23 -14.31 17.60 3.89
CA ARG A 23 -14.70 17.75 2.48
C ARG A 23 -14.67 19.22 2.04
N GLU A 24 -15.17 20.13 2.88
CA GLU A 24 -15.14 21.57 2.63
C GLU A 24 -13.71 22.10 2.45
N CYS A 25 -12.74 21.58 3.22
CA CYS A 25 -11.34 21.97 3.11
C CYS A 25 -10.78 21.60 1.73
N GLU A 26 -11.04 20.39 1.24
CA GLU A 26 -10.61 19.95 -0.09
C GLU A 26 -11.32 20.69 -1.23
N GLU A 27 -12.61 20.98 -1.09
CA GLU A 27 -13.37 21.77 -2.07
C GLU A 27 -12.84 23.22 -2.17
N THR A 28 -12.21 23.71 -1.10
CA THR A 28 -11.66 25.07 -1.04
C THR A 28 -10.18 25.13 -1.41
N TYR A 29 -9.39 24.12 -1.03
CA TYR A 29 -7.94 24.12 -1.12
C TYR A 29 -7.41 22.84 -1.76
N ALA A 30 -6.48 22.99 -2.71
CA ALA A 30 -5.70 21.86 -3.22
C ALA A 30 -4.70 21.33 -2.18
N VAL A 31 -4.27 22.17 -1.24
CA VAL A 31 -3.35 21.82 -0.15
C VAL A 31 -4.09 21.93 1.18
N CYS A 32 -4.46 20.78 1.73
CA CYS A 32 -5.21 20.66 2.97
C CYS A 32 -4.25 20.36 4.13
N ILE A 33 -4.18 21.25 5.12
CA ILE A 33 -3.27 21.13 6.27
C ILE A 33 -4.05 21.20 7.58
N ASN A 34 -4.19 20.06 8.24
CA ASN A 34 -5.04 19.89 9.42
C ASN A 34 -4.24 19.46 10.65
N GLU A 35 -4.83 19.66 11.83
CA GLU A 35 -4.25 19.17 13.09
C GLU A 35 -4.33 17.64 13.14
N SER A 36 -3.21 16.99 13.49
CA SER A 36 -3.16 15.54 13.67
C SER A 36 -4.01 15.09 14.85
N LYS A 37 -4.83 14.08 14.63
CA LYS A 37 -5.71 13.43 15.61
C LYS A 37 -5.91 12.00 15.15
N ASN A 38 -6.02 11.10 16.11
CA ASN A 38 -6.35 9.73 15.83
C ASN A 38 -7.87 9.61 15.60
N VAL A 39 -8.26 9.23 14.38
CA VAL A 39 -9.67 9.06 14.00
C VAL A 39 -9.92 7.60 13.61
N GLU A 40 -11.04 7.06 14.07
CA GLU A 40 -11.46 5.70 13.72
C GLU A 40 -11.61 5.55 12.19
N GLY A 41 -11.13 4.42 11.66
CA GLY A 41 -11.15 4.14 10.22
C GLY A 41 -9.99 4.74 9.41
N SER A 42 -9.16 5.61 10.00
CA SER A 42 -7.91 6.05 9.37
C SER A 42 -6.92 4.88 9.19
N ARG A 43 -6.21 4.87 8.07
CA ARG A 43 -5.13 3.91 7.82
C ARG A 43 -3.96 4.18 8.75
N ARG A 44 -3.53 3.14 9.46
CA ARG A 44 -2.43 3.19 10.44
C ARG A 44 -1.46 2.04 10.25
N VAL A 45 -0.19 2.38 10.14
CA VAL A 45 0.90 1.41 10.07
C VAL A 45 1.48 1.23 11.47
N GLU A 46 1.69 -0.02 11.87
CA GLU A 46 2.25 -0.35 13.18
C GLU A 46 3.64 0.28 13.36
N GLY A 47 3.86 0.95 14.49
CA GLY A 47 5.14 1.59 14.82
C GLY A 47 5.37 2.98 14.21
N LEU A 48 4.40 3.55 13.50
CA LEU A 48 4.46 4.93 13.01
C LEU A 48 3.75 5.92 13.94
N SER A 49 4.15 7.19 13.84
CA SER A 49 3.60 8.29 14.62
C SER A 49 2.60 9.11 13.81
N ASP A 50 1.49 9.50 14.45
CA ASP A 50 0.52 10.44 13.88
C ASP A 50 1.02 11.91 13.91
N PHE A 51 2.23 12.18 14.41
CA PHE A 51 2.79 13.54 14.55
C PHE A 51 2.87 14.31 13.22
N PHE A 52 3.15 13.61 12.13
CA PHE A 52 3.13 14.17 10.79
C PHE A 52 2.87 13.08 9.75
N LYS A 53 1.95 13.36 8.82
CA LYS A 53 1.68 12.56 7.62
C LYS A 53 1.34 13.49 6.47
N ALA A 54 1.89 13.21 5.29
CA ALA A 54 1.52 13.87 4.04
C ALA A 54 1.19 12.83 2.97
N ILE A 55 0.06 12.99 2.29
CA ILE A 55 -0.40 12.19 1.16
C ILE A 55 -0.49 13.12 -0.04
N ILE A 56 0.28 12.85 -1.09
CA ILE A 56 0.27 13.65 -2.33
C ILE A 56 -0.39 12.82 -3.42
N TYR A 57 -1.56 13.25 -3.86
CA TYR A 57 -2.40 12.53 -4.81
C TYR A 57 -2.92 13.47 -5.88
N LYS A 58 -2.52 13.22 -7.15
CA LYS A 58 -2.80 14.12 -8.28
C LYS A 58 -2.33 15.54 -7.94
N ASP A 59 -3.19 16.54 -8.14
CA ASP A 59 -2.91 17.94 -7.83
C ASP A 59 -3.21 18.33 -6.36
N TYR A 60 -3.50 17.34 -5.50
CA TYR A 60 -3.90 17.56 -4.11
C TYR A 60 -2.82 17.08 -3.13
N ALA A 61 -2.76 17.76 -1.98
CA ALA A 61 -2.01 17.30 -0.83
C ALA A 61 -2.90 17.29 0.41
N TYR A 62 -2.91 16.15 1.09
CA TYR A 62 -3.56 15.98 2.37
C TYR A 62 -2.48 15.83 3.43
N ILE A 63 -2.39 16.80 4.34
CA ILE A 63 -1.33 16.88 5.33
C ILE A 63 -1.99 16.99 6.70
N MET A 64 -1.55 16.15 7.64
CA MET A 64 -1.80 16.36 9.06
C MET A 64 -0.48 16.56 9.80
N ALA A 65 -0.54 17.42 10.81
CA ALA A 65 0.61 17.77 11.62
C ALA A 65 0.19 18.04 13.07
N ASP A 66 1.04 17.66 14.03
CA ASP A 66 0.83 17.97 15.43
C ASP A 66 0.72 19.47 15.66
N LYS A 67 -0.11 19.87 16.62
CA LYS A 67 -0.33 21.29 16.98
C LYS A 67 0.96 22.06 17.19
N GLN A 68 2.04 21.40 17.61
CA GLN A 68 3.35 22.01 17.84
C GLN A 68 4.05 22.47 16.56
N ILE A 69 3.75 21.85 15.41
CA ILE A 69 4.34 22.19 14.11
C ILE A 69 3.31 22.60 13.06
N LEU A 70 2.03 22.64 13.41
CA LEU A 70 0.93 22.92 12.49
C LEU A 70 1.09 24.28 11.78
N GLU A 71 1.43 25.34 12.52
CA GLU A 71 1.59 26.66 11.92
C GLU A 71 2.79 26.71 10.98
N TRP A 72 3.93 26.15 11.41
CA TRP A 72 5.11 26.02 10.55
C TRP A 72 4.79 25.24 9.26
N THR A 73 3.99 24.18 9.38
CA THR A 73 3.56 23.35 8.24
C THR A 73 2.72 24.18 7.27
N ARG A 74 1.78 24.99 7.76
CA ARG A 74 0.97 25.89 6.94
C ARG A 74 1.82 26.93 6.24
N GLU A 75 2.66 27.65 6.97
CA GLU A 75 3.57 28.66 6.41
C GLU A 75 4.46 28.07 5.30
N LYS A 76 4.98 26.85 5.53
CA LYS A 76 5.89 26.18 4.60
C LYS A 76 5.18 25.66 3.36
N TYR A 77 4.00 25.06 3.53
CA TYR A 77 3.40 24.19 2.50
C TYR A 77 2.15 24.74 1.84
N GLN A 78 1.42 25.70 2.43
CA GLN A 78 0.13 26.16 1.88
C GLN A 78 0.22 26.69 0.43
N LYS A 79 1.40 27.21 0.04
CA LYS A 79 1.70 27.71 -1.32
C LYS A 79 2.80 26.93 -2.02
N TYR A 80 3.23 25.80 -1.45
CA TYR A 80 4.29 24.98 -2.01
C TYR A 80 3.75 24.13 -3.17
N LYS A 81 4.62 23.86 -4.15
CA LYS A 81 4.30 23.02 -5.30
C LYS A 81 4.43 21.55 -4.94
N MET A 82 3.30 20.88 -4.74
CA MET A 82 3.25 19.56 -4.10
C MET A 82 3.83 18.43 -4.94
N GLU A 83 3.89 18.59 -6.27
CA GLU A 83 4.61 17.67 -7.15
C GLU A 83 6.12 17.60 -6.84
N TRP A 84 6.63 18.56 -6.07
CA TRP A 84 8.02 18.62 -5.59
C TRP A 84 8.16 18.37 -4.09
N PHE A 85 7.13 17.84 -3.42
CA PHE A 85 7.15 17.64 -1.96
C PHE A 85 8.29 16.71 -1.52
N CYS A 86 8.53 15.63 -2.27
CA CYS A 86 9.59 14.67 -1.96
C CYS A 86 10.99 15.07 -2.47
N LYS A 87 11.22 16.34 -2.85
CA LYS A 87 12.58 16.81 -3.12
C LYS A 87 13.45 16.71 -1.88
N PHE A 88 14.70 16.28 -2.03
CA PHE A 88 15.65 16.16 -0.92
C PHE A 88 15.79 17.42 -0.07
N GLU A 89 15.78 18.60 -0.69
CA GLU A 89 15.84 19.87 0.07
C GLU A 89 14.63 20.05 1.00
N ASN A 90 13.45 19.65 0.53
CA ASN A 90 12.21 19.75 1.28
C ASN A 90 12.13 18.69 2.37
N LEU A 91 12.44 17.43 2.03
CA LEU A 91 12.49 16.34 3.01
C LEU A 91 13.49 16.63 4.13
N ARG A 92 14.67 17.20 3.83
CA ARG A 92 15.63 17.63 4.87
C ARG A 92 15.10 18.75 5.75
N ALA A 93 14.35 19.69 5.19
CA ALA A 93 13.75 20.78 5.96
C ALA A 93 12.65 20.25 6.90
N LEU A 94 11.81 19.36 6.40
CA LEU A 94 10.81 18.64 7.19
C LEU A 94 11.46 17.83 8.31
N ASP A 95 12.44 16.98 7.98
CA ASP A 95 13.10 16.10 8.94
C ASP A 95 13.79 16.90 10.07
N LYS A 96 14.43 18.02 9.75
CA LYS A 96 14.97 18.95 10.76
C LYS A 96 13.88 19.48 11.69
N LYS A 97 12.72 19.85 11.14
CA LYS A 97 11.61 20.35 11.95
C LYS A 97 11.03 19.25 12.84
N LEU A 98 10.88 18.03 12.33
CA LEU A 98 10.42 16.88 13.12
C LEU A 98 11.40 16.58 14.26
N PHE A 99 12.71 16.70 14.01
CA PHE A 99 13.75 16.39 14.99
C PHE A 99 13.70 17.30 16.23
N GLU A 100 13.24 18.55 16.09
CA GLU A 100 13.00 19.46 17.23
C GLU A 100 12.01 18.89 18.26
N TYR A 101 11.19 17.91 17.86
CA TYR A 101 10.13 17.30 18.67
C TYR A 101 10.31 15.78 18.83
N ASN A 102 11.54 15.27 18.79
CA ASN A 102 11.87 13.84 18.92
C ASN A 102 11.26 12.94 17.84
N HIS A 103 11.01 13.49 16.64
CA HIS A 103 10.49 12.74 15.49
C HIS A 103 11.45 12.80 14.31
N ARG A 104 11.29 11.89 13.37
CA ARG A 104 11.96 11.92 12.07
C ARG A 104 11.05 11.37 10.98
N ILE A 105 11.38 11.67 9.72
CA ILE A 105 10.80 10.97 8.58
C ILE A 105 11.15 9.48 8.73
N PHE A 106 10.14 8.63 8.69
CA PHE A 106 10.33 7.19 8.68
C PHE A 106 10.74 6.73 7.29
N ASP A 107 9.94 7.07 6.28
CA ASP A 107 10.14 6.67 4.89
C ASP A 107 9.27 7.55 3.95
N THR A 108 9.52 7.42 2.64
CA THR A 108 8.65 7.92 1.57
C THR A 108 8.26 6.76 0.66
N HIS A 109 6.96 6.48 0.52
CA HIS A 109 6.49 5.37 -0.32
C HIS A 109 5.72 5.88 -1.54
N ILE A 110 5.83 5.14 -2.64
CA ILE A 110 4.99 5.34 -3.82
C ILE A 110 3.97 4.21 -3.85
N TYR A 111 2.72 4.58 -4.05
CA TYR A 111 1.59 3.68 -4.08
C TYR A 111 0.87 3.72 -5.43
N TYR A 112 0.21 2.62 -5.73
CA TYR A 112 -0.39 2.35 -7.02
C TYR A 112 -1.85 1.93 -6.85
N LEU A 113 -2.72 2.39 -7.74
CA LEU A 113 -4.13 2.00 -7.83
C LEU A 113 -4.40 1.16 -9.08
N PRO A 114 -5.47 0.35 -9.10
CA PRO A 114 -5.88 -0.37 -10.29
C PRO A 114 -6.12 0.58 -11.45
N ASP A 115 -5.56 0.24 -12.61
CA ASP A 115 -5.72 1.02 -13.83
C ASP A 115 -6.87 0.43 -14.68
N PRO A 116 -7.94 1.19 -14.95
CA PRO A 116 -9.06 0.71 -15.77
C PRO A 116 -8.65 0.42 -17.22
N ASP A 117 -7.56 1.01 -17.70
CA ASP A 117 -7.05 0.86 -19.05
C ASP A 117 -5.92 -0.16 -19.14
N ALA A 118 -5.55 -0.81 -18.02
CA ALA A 118 -4.51 -1.83 -18.02
C ALA A 118 -4.92 -3.03 -18.87
N THR A 119 -4.01 -3.41 -19.77
CA THR A 119 -4.10 -4.71 -20.44
C THR A 119 -3.71 -5.80 -19.44
N GLU A 120 -4.58 -6.78 -19.24
CA GLU A 120 -4.24 -7.93 -18.40
C GLU A 120 -3.07 -8.70 -19.02
N PHE A 121 -2.06 -8.98 -18.20
CA PHE A 121 -0.95 -9.82 -18.63
C PHE A 121 -1.43 -11.28 -18.62
N GLU A 122 -1.49 -11.90 -19.80
CA GLU A 122 -1.77 -13.33 -19.91
C GLU A 122 -0.62 -14.13 -19.29
N PHE A 123 -0.94 -14.89 -18.25
CA PHE A 123 0.00 -15.79 -17.61
C PHE A 123 -0.14 -17.19 -18.19
N ASP A 124 0.88 -17.62 -18.91
CA ASP A 124 1.02 -19.01 -19.32
C ASP A 124 1.61 -19.81 -18.15
N LEU A 125 0.72 -20.44 -17.38
CA LEU A 125 1.10 -21.39 -16.34
C LEU A 125 1.43 -22.77 -16.91
N GLU A 126 1.00 -23.09 -18.14
CA GLU A 126 1.19 -24.42 -18.74
C GLU A 126 2.67 -24.69 -19.01
N GLY A 127 3.46 -23.66 -19.30
CA GLY A 127 4.91 -23.77 -19.47
C GLY A 127 5.71 -24.14 -18.20
N ILE A 128 5.06 -24.20 -17.03
CA ILE A 128 5.70 -24.53 -15.74
C ILE A 128 5.30 -25.94 -15.23
N THR A 129 4.28 -26.55 -15.83
CA THR A 129 3.80 -27.89 -15.48
C THR A 129 4.26 -28.93 -16.50
N ASP A 130 4.64 -30.13 -16.03
CA ASP A 130 4.90 -31.31 -16.86
C ASP A 130 4.39 -32.57 -16.15
N GLU A 131 4.65 -33.77 -16.70
CA GLU A 131 4.20 -35.03 -16.10
C GLU A 131 4.74 -35.26 -14.68
N ASP A 132 5.86 -34.63 -14.32
CA ASP A 132 6.55 -34.77 -13.03
C ASP A 132 6.29 -33.59 -12.08
N ASN A 133 5.74 -32.48 -12.56
CA ASN A 133 5.59 -31.23 -11.84
C ASN A 133 4.16 -30.67 -11.87
N SER A 134 3.58 -30.51 -10.68
CA SER A 134 2.23 -29.98 -10.47
C SER A 134 2.26 -28.58 -9.87
N LEU A 135 1.41 -27.71 -10.41
CA LEU A 135 1.11 -26.39 -9.88
C LEU A 135 -0.32 -26.33 -9.36
N GLU A 136 -0.48 -25.75 -8.18
CA GLU A 136 -1.79 -25.50 -7.57
C GLU A 136 -1.84 -24.08 -7.04
N VAL A 137 -2.93 -23.36 -7.32
CA VAL A 137 -3.18 -22.02 -6.79
C VAL A 137 -4.31 -22.10 -5.79
N ILE A 138 -4.11 -21.50 -4.61
CA ILE A 138 -5.06 -21.55 -3.50
C ILE A 138 -5.38 -20.15 -3.04
N LEU A 139 -6.67 -19.81 -3.07
CA LEU A 139 -7.21 -18.62 -2.44
C LEU A 139 -7.55 -18.92 -0.97
N MET A 140 -7.14 -18.04 -0.08
CA MET A 140 -7.26 -18.19 1.36
C MET A 140 -7.95 -16.98 1.97
N ASP A 141 -8.95 -17.23 2.80
CA ASP A 141 -9.53 -16.22 3.68
C ASP A 141 -8.68 -16.06 4.96
N GLU A 142 -9.07 -15.12 5.83
CA GLU A 142 -8.42 -14.87 7.12
C GLU A 142 -8.29 -16.15 7.98
N SER A 143 -9.28 -17.05 7.96
CA SER A 143 -9.25 -18.30 8.74
C SER A 143 -8.20 -19.28 8.21
N ALA A 144 -8.13 -19.43 6.88
CA ALA A 144 -7.13 -20.23 6.21
C ALA A 144 -5.72 -19.66 6.38
N ILE A 145 -5.54 -18.34 6.28
CA ILE A 145 -4.28 -17.65 6.57
C ILE A 145 -3.84 -17.96 8.01
N ASN A 146 -4.73 -17.78 8.98
CA ASN A 146 -4.46 -18.04 10.39
C ASN A 146 -4.08 -19.50 10.69
N LYS A 147 -4.63 -20.46 9.94
CA LYS A 147 -4.23 -21.88 10.01
C LYS A 147 -2.87 -22.10 9.39
N LEU A 148 -2.60 -21.52 8.21
CA LEU A 148 -1.34 -21.64 7.50
C LEU A 148 -0.16 -21.12 8.34
N VAL A 149 -0.28 -19.89 8.89
CA VAL A 149 0.81 -19.27 9.68
C VAL A 149 1.11 -20.00 10.99
N LYS A 150 0.21 -20.90 11.45
CA LYS A 150 0.39 -21.75 12.64
C LYS A 150 0.76 -23.19 12.27
N SER A 151 0.80 -23.53 10.99
CA SER A 151 1.07 -24.89 10.54
C SER A 151 2.55 -25.24 10.71
N GLU A 152 2.81 -26.50 11.06
CA GLU A 152 4.17 -27.00 11.20
C GLU A 152 4.88 -26.99 9.84
N GLY A 153 6.09 -26.43 9.80
CA GLY A 153 6.90 -26.35 8.58
C GLY A 153 6.62 -25.15 7.67
N PHE A 154 5.66 -24.29 8.01
CA PHE A 154 5.48 -23.01 7.30
C PHE A 154 6.44 -21.95 7.84
N ASP A 155 7.39 -21.53 7.02
CA ASP A 155 8.28 -20.41 7.35
C ASP A 155 7.67 -19.08 6.91
N ARG A 156 7.03 -18.38 7.86
CA ARG A 156 6.47 -17.05 7.61
C ARG A 156 7.53 -16.03 7.21
N ASN A 157 8.78 -16.15 7.66
CA ASN A 157 9.81 -15.14 7.37
C ASN A 157 10.17 -15.09 5.89
N SER A 158 10.08 -16.23 5.20
CA SER A 158 10.23 -16.31 3.74
C SER A 158 9.11 -15.61 2.96
N PHE A 159 8.02 -15.23 3.63
CA PHE A 159 6.83 -14.57 3.04
C PHE A 159 6.38 -13.35 3.86
N ILE A 160 7.34 -12.64 4.48
CA ILE A 160 7.05 -11.55 5.43
C ILE A 160 6.42 -10.31 4.77
N HIS A 161 6.69 -10.07 3.49
CA HIS A 161 6.09 -8.96 2.74
C HIS A 161 4.66 -9.29 2.30
N ALA A 162 4.37 -10.55 2.00
CA ALA A 162 3.04 -11.01 1.65
C ALA A 162 2.11 -11.16 2.86
N LEU A 163 2.62 -11.64 3.99
CA LEU A 163 1.87 -11.89 5.22
C LEU A 163 2.60 -11.30 6.43
N PRO A 164 2.65 -9.97 6.58
CA PRO A 164 3.36 -9.31 7.68
C PRO A 164 2.77 -9.59 9.06
N GLY A 165 1.46 -9.83 9.17
CA GLY A 165 0.81 -10.12 10.45
C GLY A 165 0.68 -8.92 11.37
N SER A 166 0.56 -7.73 10.77
CA SER A 166 0.34 -6.48 11.50
C SER A 166 -0.97 -6.53 12.28
N LYS A 167 -0.96 -6.00 13.50
CA LYS A 167 -2.18 -5.88 14.31
C LYS A 167 -3.09 -4.76 13.82
N THR A 168 -2.51 -3.71 13.24
CA THR A 168 -3.26 -2.56 12.73
C THR A 168 -3.73 -2.76 11.30
N GLN A 169 -3.08 -3.68 10.57
CA GLN A 169 -3.35 -4.03 9.17
C GLN A 169 -3.36 -5.57 9.04
N PRO A 170 -4.38 -6.25 9.58
CA PRO A 170 -4.41 -7.72 9.59
C PRO A 170 -4.52 -8.30 8.18
N ASP A 171 -3.86 -9.44 7.95
CA ASP A 171 -3.94 -10.21 6.70
C ASP A 171 -5.34 -10.83 6.56
N VAL A 172 -6.11 -10.45 5.53
CA VAL A 172 -7.53 -10.86 5.40
C VAL A 172 -7.83 -11.73 4.18
N ILE A 173 -6.98 -11.67 3.16
CA ILE A 173 -7.08 -12.53 1.98
C ILE A 173 -5.68 -12.80 1.43
N ALA A 174 -5.44 -14.01 0.95
CA ALA A 174 -4.17 -14.37 0.34
C ALA A 174 -4.34 -15.38 -0.79
N ALA A 175 -3.38 -15.39 -1.69
CA ALA A 175 -3.25 -16.33 -2.77
C ALA A 175 -1.87 -16.99 -2.68
N ALA A 176 -1.85 -18.31 -2.55
CA ALA A 176 -0.61 -19.07 -2.53
C ALA A 176 -0.50 -19.93 -3.79
N LEU A 177 0.71 -20.02 -4.34
CA LEU A 177 1.05 -20.96 -5.39
C LEU A 177 1.92 -22.06 -4.80
N LYS A 178 1.49 -23.30 -5.01
CA LYS A 178 2.21 -24.50 -4.65
C LYS A 178 2.84 -25.14 -5.87
N TYR A 179 4.09 -25.54 -5.73
CA TYR A 179 4.82 -26.38 -6.66
C TYR A 179 5.13 -27.72 -5.98
N ASN A 180 4.63 -28.82 -6.54
CA ASN A 180 4.75 -30.16 -5.97
C ASN A 180 4.36 -30.22 -4.48
N GLY A 181 3.23 -29.57 -4.16
CA GLY A 181 2.64 -29.51 -2.82
C GLY A 181 3.30 -28.52 -1.84
N LYS A 182 4.42 -27.88 -2.21
CA LYS A 182 5.10 -26.87 -1.38
C LYS A 182 4.75 -25.46 -1.83
N ILE A 183 4.46 -24.56 -0.90
CA ILE A 183 4.22 -23.14 -1.22
C ILE A 183 5.55 -22.50 -1.66
N VAL A 184 5.54 -21.89 -2.83
CA VAL A 184 6.73 -21.23 -3.42
C VAL A 184 6.52 -19.75 -3.71
N ALA A 185 5.27 -19.29 -3.70
CA ALA A 185 4.92 -17.89 -3.78
C ALA A 185 3.63 -17.61 -3.01
N ILE A 186 3.54 -16.43 -2.38
CA ILE A 186 2.32 -15.93 -1.75
C ILE A 186 2.16 -14.46 -2.13
N ALA A 187 0.96 -14.08 -2.55
CA ALA A 187 0.50 -12.71 -2.42
C ALA A 187 -0.53 -12.67 -1.29
N GLY A 188 -0.50 -11.62 -0.47
CA GLY A 188 -1.47 -11.40 0.61
C GLY A 188 -1.96 -9.96 0.57
N ALA A 189 -3.15 -9.73 1.12
CA ALA A 189 -3.68 -8.39 1.27
C ALA A 189 -4.15 -8.11 2.70
N SER A 190 -3.67 -7.00 3.25
CA SER A 190 -4.02 -6.53 4.58
C SER A 190 -5.25 -5.62 4.56
N LYS A 191 -6.03 -5.62 5.65
CA LYS A 191 -7.14 -4.69 5.86
C LYS A 191 -6.61 -3.40 6.48
N ASP A 192 -6.33 -2.42 5.64
CA ASP A 192 -5.74 -1.15 6.08
C ASP A 192 -6.78 -0.13 6.53
N SER A 193 -7.97 -0.21 5.94
CA SER A 193 -9.19 0.45 6.40
C SER A 193 -10.40 -0.43 6.04
N GLU A 194 -11.62 0.06 6.23
CA GLU A 194 -12.80 -0.66 5.75
C GLU A 194 -12.72 -0.93 4.23
N ASP A 195 -12.31 0.07 3.46
CA ASP A 195 -12.26 0.02 2.00
C ASP A 195 -10.91 -0.45 1.45
N PHE A 196 -9.77 -0.06 2.05
CA PHE A 196 -8.45 -0.28 1.46
C PHE A 196 -7.86 -1.65 1.79
N ARG A 197 -7.27 -2.29 0.78
CA ARG A 197 -6.52 -3.56 0.90
C ARG A 197 -5.12 -3.41 0.32
N GLN A 198 -4.08 -3.43 1.16
CA GLN A 198 -2.71 -3.34 0.66
C GLN A 198 -2.21 -4.71 0.25
N ILE A 199 -1.77 -4.87 -0.99
CA ILE A 199 -1.22 -6.14 -1.48
C ILE A 199 0.30 -6.16 -1.30
N GLY A 200 0.79 -7.24 -0.69
CA GLY A 200 2.20 -7.62 -0.65
C GLY A 200 2.41 -8.97 -1.33
N VAL A 201 3.65 -9.26 -1.75
CA VAL A 201 3.98 -10.51 -2.45
C VAL A 201 5.41 -10.94 -2.18
N ASP A 202 5.59 -12.25 -2.03
CA ASP A 202 6.89 -12.91 -1.90
C ASP A 202 6.93 -14.14 -2.80
N VAL A 203 8.07 -14.32 -3.46
CA VAL A 203 8.35 -15.48 -4.32
C VAL A 203 9.71 -16.03 -3.89
N LEU A 204 9.77 -17.32 -3.59
CA LEU A 204 11.02 -17.97 -3.19
C LEU A 204 12.08 -17.81 -4.30
N PRO A 205 13.37 -17.63 -3.95
CA PRO A 205 14.43 -17.29 -4.91
C PRO A 205 14.47 -18.15 -6.17
N ASP A 206 14.33 -19.47 -6.03
CA ASP A 206 14.40 -20.43 -7.14
C ASP A 206 13.21 -20.34 -8.12
N PHE A 207 12.14 -19.61 -7.75
CA PHE A 207 10.91 -19.46 -8.52
C PHE A 207 10.72 -18.02 -9.04
N GLN A 208 11.71 -17.14 -8.83
CA GLN A 208 11.67 -15.78 -9.34
C GLN A 208 11.90 -15.74 -10.85
N GLY A 209 11.43 -14.67 -11.51
CA GLY A 209 11.59 -14.48 -12.96
C GLY A 209 10.55 -15.20 -13.83
N ALA A 210 9.83 -16.19 -13.29
CA ALA A 210 8.73 -16.88 -13.98
C ALA A 210 7.40 -16.09 -13.96
N GLY A 211 7.40 -14.88 -13.38
CA GLY A 211 6.22 -14.01 -13.32
C GLY A 211 5.16 -14.40 -12.27
N LEU A 212 5.37 -15.44 -11.48
CA LEU A 212 4.42 -15.91 -10.44
C LEU A 212 3.88 -14.79 -9.53
N GLY A 213 4.74 -13.83 -9.17
CA GLY A 213 4.32 -12.68 -8.36
C GLY A 213 3.30 -11.79 -9.06
N VAL A 214 3.48 -11.51 -10.37
CA VAL A 214 2.51 -10.72 -11.14
C VAL A 214 1.18 -11.48 -11.23
N TYR A 215 1.23 -12.79 -11.48
CA TYR A 215 0.05 -13.65 -11.54
C TYR A 215 -0.78 -13.57 -10.24
N LEU A 216 -0.15 -13.83 -9.10
CA LEU A 216 -0.83 -13.84 -7.80
C LEU A 216 -1.37 -12.46 -7.41
N VAL A 217 -0.62 -11.38 -7.70
CA VAL A 217 -1.07 -10.01 -7.43
C VAL A 217 -2.22 -9.60 -8.33
N THR A 218 -2.22 -9.98 -9.62
CA THR A 218 -3.36 -9.75 -10.52
C THR A 218 -4.60 -10.47 -10.02
N MET A 219 -4.47 -11.74 -9.62
CA MET A 219 -5.58 -12.52 -9.09
C MET A 219 -6.17 -11.90 -7.82
N LEU A 220 -5.33 -11.50 -6.85
CA LEU A 220 -5.82 -10.83 -5.64
C LEU A 220 -6.44 -9.47 -5.92
N LYS A 221 -5.84 -8.66 -6.80
CA LYS A 221 -6.42 -7.38 -7.23
C LYS A 221 -7.86 -7.59 -7.73
N ASN A 222 -8.05 -8.53 -8.65
CA ASN A 222 -9.37 -8.80 -9.24
C ASN A 222 -10.36 -9.28 -8.16
N GLN A 223 -9.94 -10.21 -7.30
CA GLN A 223 -10.79 -10.69 -6.18
C GLN A 223 -11.19 -9.57 -5.20
N ILE A 224 -10.29 -8.63 -4.91
CA ILE A 224 -10.56 -7.50 -4.01
C ILE A 224 -11.53 -6.51 -4.67
N ILE A 225 -11.38 -6.24 -5.97
CA ILE A 225 -12.32 -5.41 -6.74
C ILE A 225 -13.71 -6.04 -6.76
N GLU A 226 -13.79 -7.36 -7.02
CA GLU A 226 -15.06 -8.12 -7.00
C GLU A 226 -15.75 -8.04 -5.63
N ASN A 227 -14.97 -7.99 -4.54
CA ASN A 227 -15.46 -7.79 -3.18
C ASN A 227 -15.85 -6.33 -2.87
N GLY A 228 -15.75 -5.42 -3.84
CA GLY A 228 -16.12 -3.99 -3.69
C GLY A 228 -15.08 -3.14 -2.94
N GLN A 229 -13.88 -3.66 -2.72
CA GLN A 229 -12.80 -3.01 -1.95
C GLN A 229 -11.78 -2.36 -2.87
N ILE A 230 -10.86 -1.57 -2.31
CA ILE A 230 -9.81 -0.86 -3.04
C ILE A 230 -8.49 -1.61 -2.84
N PRO A 231 -8.06 -2.45 -3.80
CA PRO A 231 -6.71 -2.98 -3.75
C PRO A 231 -5.73 -1.87 -4.06
N TYR A 232 -4.61 -1.86 -3.38
CA TYR A 232 -3.50 -0.98 -3.71
C TYR A 232 -2.17 -1.67 -3.45
N TYR A 233 -1.14 -1.21 -4.15
CA TYR A 233 0.21 -1.78 -4.04
C TYR A 233 1.16 -0.66 -3.63
N GLY A 234 2.07 -0.93 -2.68
CA GLY A 234 3.02 0.05 -2.16
C GLY A 234 4.45 -0.47 -2.24
N THR A 235 5.40 0.38 -2.60
CA THR A 235 6.82 0.02 -2.58
C THR A 235 7.73 1.25 -2.46
N SER A 236 9.00 1.04 -2.11
CA SER A 236 10.01 2.10 -2.15
C SER A 236 10.23 2.58 -3.58
N GLU A 237 10.48 3.88 -3.72
CA GLU A 237 10.82 4.57 -4.95
C GLU A 237 12.00 3.94 -5.71
N SER A 238 12.95 3.34 -4.98
CA SER A 238 14.14 2.70 -5.56
C SER A 238 13.92 1.24 -5.99
N HIS A 239 12.82 0.62 -5.55
CA HIS A 239 12.58 -0.81 -5.72
C HIS A 239 11.96 -1.14 -7.09
N SER A 240 12.75 -0.99 -8.15
CA SER A 240 12.31 -1.09 -9.55
C SER A 240 11.61 -2.41 -9.90
N ILE A 241 11.99 -3.52 -9.26
CA ILE A 241 11.38 -4.84 -9.50
C ILE A 241 9.90 -4.85 -9.06
N SER A 242 9.62 -4.47 -7.81
CA SER A 242 8.23 -4.34 -7.30
C SER A 242 7.43 -3.26 -8.02
N ARG A 243 8.06 -2.16 -8.45
CA ARG A 243 7.39 -1.15 -9.29
C ARG A 243 6.94 -1.75 -10.63
N LEU A 244 7.80 -2.54 -11.27
CA LEU A 244 7.45 -3.24 -12.50
C LEU A 244 6.37 -4.32 -12.25
N LEU A 245 6.43 -5.02 -11.13
CA LEU A 245 5.41 -5.99 -10.73
C LEU A 245 4.04 -5.31 -10.61
N ALA A 246 3.94 -4.19 -9.89
CA ALA A 246 2.70 -3.43 -9.76
C ALA A 246 2.12 -3.04 -11.13
N VAL A 247 2.94 -2.48 -12.02
CA VAL A 247 2.53 -2.10 -13.39
C VAL A 247 2.06 -3.31 -14.19
N ARG A 248 2.82 -4.40 -14.18
CA ARG A 248 2.46 -5.64 -14.90
C ARG A 248 1.21 -6.32 -14.35
N SER A 249 0.88 -6.09 -13.09
CA SER A 249 -0.37 -6.56 -12.47
C SER A 249 -1.58 -5.66 -12.75
N GLY A 250 -1.41 -4.62 -13.57
CA GLY A 250 -2.47 -3.68 -13.95
C GLY A 250 -2.74 -2.61 -12.90
N PHE A 251 -1.70 -2.17 -12.19
CA PHE A 251 -1.73 -0.97 -11.37
C PHE A 251 -0.97 0.19 -12.04
N VAL A 252 -1.31 1.43 -11.71
CA VAL A 252 -0.61 2.65 -12.17
C VAL A 252 -0.16 3.46 -10.96
N PRO A 253 1.03 4.13 -10.99
CA PRO A 253 1.43 5.04 -9.92
C PRO A 253 0.34 6.06 -9.64
N ALA A 254 -0.05 6.20 -8.39
CA ALA A 254 -1.23 6.98 -8.02
C ALA A 254 -0.92 8.08 -6.99
N TRP A 255 -0.24 7.75 -5.88
CA TRP A 255 0.10 8.73 -4.85
C TRP A 255 1.44 8.42 -4.19
N CYS A 256 1.99 9.39 -3.46
CA CYS A 256 3.07 9.15 -2.52
C CYS A 256 2.69 9.54 -1.10
N GLU A 257 3.26 8.86 -0.12
CA GLU A 257 3.12 9.24 1.29
C GLU A 257 4.48 9.52 1.94
N VAL A 258 4.46 10.46 2.87
CA VAL A 258 5.56 10.73 3.80
C VAL A 258 4.99 10.64 5.20
N PHE A 259 5.57 9.77 6.02
CA PHE A 259 5.14 9.54 7.39
C PHE A 259 6.31 9.63 8.36
N SER A 260 6.00 10.00 9.59
CA SER A 260 6.98 10.17 10.66
C SER A 260 6.95 9.03 11.68
N LYS A 261 8.04 8.89 12.41
CA LYS A 261 8.11 8.08 13.63
C LYS A 261 8.80 8.85 14.74
N GLU A 262 8.56 8.43 15.97
CA GLU A 262 9.39 8.81 17.10
C GLU A 262 10.81 8.20 16.96
N ILE A 263 11.82 8.88 17.50
CA ILE A 263 13.23 8.47 17.44
C ILE A 263 13.56 7.43 18.51
#